data_AF-A0A0C2FVS1-F1
#
_entry.id   AF-A0A0C2FVS1-F1
#
_cell.length_a   1.000
_cell.length_b   1.000
_cell.length_c   1.000
_cell.angle_alpha   90.00
_cell.angle_beta   90.00
_cell.angle_gamma   90.00
#
_symmetry.space_group_name_H-M   'P 1'
#
loop_
_entity.id
_entity.type
_entity.pdbx_description
1 polymer ?
#
loop_
_entity_poly.entity_id
_entity_poly.type
_entity_poly.pdbx_seq_one_letter_code
_entity_poly.pdbx_strand_id
1 'polypeptide(L)'
;MAIPQDLLCTGSLVNEIFALFLNGQCSDLSEIAILTPRNAEPLHISNHILDLMPGSTVIYKSVDSVVTEDPKDMLNLPTEFLNRMTPAGFPPHELRIKIGSIVMLLRNLDLKEGLCNGTRLSVVQTGNRVLGCIFACGSRKGRYVLIPQNDNYYNQDLPFTLKRRQFPLRLCFALTINKSQGQTFDRVGICLNDHIFSHGQLYVALSRARSKEGVKIESKSGLMHNIVYPEVLQNSDEEDET
;
A
#
# COMPACT_ATOMS: atom_id res chain seq x y z
N MET A 1 -9.06 23.76 7.09
CA MET A 1 -10.27 23.49 7.89
C MET A 1 -9.87 22.66 9.09
N ALA A 2 -10.47 22.87 10.26
CA ALA A 2 -10.20 22.04 11.43
C ALA A 2 -10.81 20.63 11.25
N ILE A 3 -10.12 19.59 11.76
CA ILE A 3 -10.67 18.23 11.79
C ILE A 3 -11.79 18.17 12.83
N PRO A 4 -12.98 17.65 12.50
CA PRO A 4 -14.03 17.37 13.50
C PRO A 4 -13.50 16.47 14.63
N GLN A 5 -13.79 16.81 15.89
CA GLN A 5 -13.22 16.12 17.05
C GLN A 5 -13.49 14.61 17.08
N ASP A 6 -14.64 14.18 16.53
CA ASP A 6 -15.03 12.78 16.42
C ASP A 6 -14.18 11.99 15.41
N LEU A 7 -13.64 12.66 14.39
CA LEU A 7 -12.77 12.08 13.37
C LEU A 7 -11.27 12.18 13.73
N LEU A 8 -10.90 13.11 14.60
CA LEU A 8 -9.51 13.30 15.01
C LEU A 8 -9.02 12.08 15.81
N CYS A 9 -7.87 11.56 15.40
CA CYS A 9 -7.11 10.57 16.16
C CYS A 9 -6.39 11.28 17.30
N THR A 10 -6.59 10.82 18.53
CA THR A 10 -5.99 11.44 19.74
C THR A 10 -4.78 10.67 20.25
N GLY A 11 -4.60 9.42 19.80
CA GLY A 11 -3.45 8.57 20.11
C GLY A 11 -2.68 8.13 18.87
N SER A 12 -2.38 6.84 18.80
CA SER A 12 -1.75 6.23 17.62
C SER A 12 -2.82 5.82 16.62
N LEU A 13 -2.73 6.34 15.39
CA LEU A 13 -3.65 5.99 14.30
C LEU A 13 -3.69 4.48 14.04
N VAL A 14 -2.52 3.83 14.10
CA VAL A 14 -2.39 2.38 13.94
C VAL A 14 -3.19 1.65 15.00
N ASN A 15 -3.03 2.03 16.26
CA ASN A 15 -3.76 1.39 17.36
C ASN A 15 -5.26 1.62 17.23
N GLU A 16 -5.72 2.83 16.93
CA GLU A 16 -7.16 3.10 16.81
C GLU A 16 -7.81 2.31 15.66
N ILE A 17 -7.17 2.26 14.49
CA ILE A 17 -7.70 1.61 13.30
C ILE A 17 -7.61 0.08 13.37
N PHE A 18 -6.53 -0.46 13.95
CA PHE A 18 -6.34 -1.90 14.07
C PHE A 18 -6.74 -2.47 15.43
N ALA A 19 -7.21 -1.66 16.38
CA ALA A 19 -7.61 -2.09 17.73
C ALA A 19 -8.54 -3.32 17.72
N LEU A 20 -9.60 -3.29 16.90
CA LEU A 20 -10.55 -4.41 16.84
C LEU A 20 -9.87 -5.71 16.39
N PHE A 21 -8.92 -5.63 15.46
CA PHE A 21 -8.15 -6.80 15.04
C PHE A 21 -7.18 -7.25 16.14
N LEU A 22 -6.43 -6.32 16.74
CA LEU A 22 -5.45 -6.61 17.79
C LEU A 22 -6.12 -7.19 19.05
N ASN A 23 -7.36 -6.80 19.32
CA ASN A 23 -8.18 -7.32 20.42
C ASN A 23 -8.95 -8.62 20.06
N GLY A 24 -8.77 -9.16 18.85
CA GLY A 24 -9.45 -10.38 18.39
C GLY A 24 -10.94 -10.23 18.09
N GLN A 25 -11.45 -9.00 17.98
CA GLN A 25 -12.85 -8.66 17.71
C GLN A 25 -13.18 -8.56 16.21
N CYS A 26 -12.16 -8.47 15.35
CA CYS A 26 -12.29 -8.50 13.90
C CYS A 26 -11.24 -9.42 13.30
N SER A 27 -11.63 -10.26 12.33
CA SER A 27 -10.73 -11.21 11.67
C SER A 27 -10.34 -10.79 10.25
N ASP A 28 -11.10 -9.89 9.61
CA ASP A 28 -10.85 -9.51 8.21
C ASP A 28 -10.03 -8.22 8.08
N LEU A 29 -8.72 -8.39 7.96
CA LEU A 29 -7.78 -7.30 7.70
C LEU A 29 -7.92 -6.67 6.31
N SER A 30 -8.68 -7.28 5.39
CA SER A 30 -8.84 -6.72 4.04
C SER A 30 -9.71 -5.46 4.02
N GLU A 31 -10.62 -5.31 4.99
CA GLU A 31 -11.55 -4.19 5.11
C GLU A 31 -10.99 -3.04 5.96
N ILE A 32 -9.72 -3.13 6.38
CA ILE A 32 -9.04 -2.13 7.20
C ILE A 32 -7.85 -1.58 6.41
N ALA A 33 -7.68 -0.26 6.39
CA ALA A 33 -6.55 0.37 5.71
C ALA A 33 -6.12 1.68 6.37
N ILE A 34 -4.84 2.02 6.22
CA ILE A 34 -4.33 3.39 6.44
C ILE A 34 -4.00 4.03 5.09
N LEU A 35 -4.44 5.25 4.89
CA LEU A 35 -4.23 6.02 3.68
C LEU A 35 -3.22 7.14 3.95
N THR A 36 -2.23 7.24 3.07
CA THR A 36 -1.23 8.33 3.11
C THR A 36 -1.32 9.16 1.82
N PRO A 37 -0.97 10.45 1.85
CA PRO A 37 -0.85 11.25 0.63
C PRO A 37 0.28 10.74 -0.28
N ARG A 38 1.45 10.42 0.29
CA ARG A 38 2.69 10.10 -0.45
C ARG A 38 3.13 8.65 -0.27
N ASN A 39 3.93 8.18 -1.24
CA ASN A 39 4.41 6.79 -1.32
C ASN A 39 5.52 6.42 -0.32
N ALA A 40 6.08 7.38 0.43
CA ALA A 40 7.22 7.15 1.32
C ALA A 40 6.86 6.36 2.59
N GLU A 41 5.72 6.69 3.20
CA GLU A 41 5.31 6.14 4.50
C GLU A 41 4.64 4.75 4.47
N PRO A 42 3.83 4.37 3.45
CA PRO A 42 3.01 3.14 3.50
C PRO A 42 3.75 1.85 3.85
N LEU A 43 4.97 1.68 3.34
CA LEU A 43 5.75 0.48 3.64
C LEU A 43 6.18 0.44 5.11
N HIS A 44 6.61 1.58 5.65
CA HIS A 44 7.02 1.68 7.05
C HIS A 44 5.85 1.44 8.00
N ILE A 45 4.71 2.09 7.75
CA ILE A 45 3.48 1.89 8.53
C ILE A 45 3.02 0.43 8.46
N SER A 46 3.04 -0.17 7.27
CA SER A 46 2.63 -1.58 7.11
C SER A 46 3.57 -2.56 7.84
N ASN A 47 4.88 -2.29 7.86
CA ASN A 47 5.82 -3.10 8.64
C ASN A 47 5.57 -2.96 10.15
N HIS A 48 5.30 -1.74 10.63
CA HIS A 48 4.96 -1.53 12.03
C HIS A 48 3.68 -2.28 12.43
N ILE A 49 2.64 -2.25 11.59
CA ILE A 49 1.41 -3.03 11.80
C ILE A 49 1.72 -4.53 11.86
N LEU A 50 2.56 -5.03 10.96
CA LEU A 50 2.97 -6.44 10.96
C LEU A 50 3.65 -6.84 12.29
N ASP A 51 4.45 -5.95 12.87
CA ASP A 51 5.14 -6.20 14.15
C ASP A 51 4.15 -6.35 15.31
N LEU A 52 3.03 -5.62 15.27
CA LEU A 52 1.96 -5.70 16.28
C LEU A 52 1.05 -6.92 16.10
N MET A 53 0.97 -7.49 14.89
CA MET A 53 0.13 -8.66 14.64
C MET A 53 0.61 -9.90 15.41
N PRO A 54 -0.30 -10.76 15.90
CA PRO A 54 0.09 -12.05 16.44
C PRO A 54 0.63 -12.99 15.34
N GLY A 55 1.36 -14.03 15.75
CA GLY A 55 1.86 -15.08 14.85
C GLY A 55 3.31 -14.91 14.38
N SER A 56 3.84 -15.98 13.80
CA SER A 56 5.25 -16.07 13.38
C SER A 56 5.51 -15.33 12.07
N THR A 57 6.48 -14.42 12.08
CA THR A 57 6.94 -13.73 10.88
C THR A 57 7.84 -14.63 10.04
N VAL A 58 7.52 -14.76 8.76
CA VAL A 58 8.40 -15.32 7.73
C VAL A 58 9.06 -14.17 6.97
N ILE A 59 10.37 -14.27 6.75
CA ILE A 59 11.16 -13.23 6.08
C ILE A 59 11.72 -13.80 4.78
N TYR A 60 11.37 -13.18 3.66
CA TYR A 60 11.94 -13.50 2.35
C TYR A 60 12.95 -12.43 1.95
N LYS A 61 14.23 -12.81 1.87
CA LYS A 61 15.30 -11.95 1.37
C LYS A 61 15.45 -12.13 -0.14
N SER A 62 15.63 -11.03 -0.85
CA SER A 62 15.84 -11.07 -2.30
C SER A 62 17.26 -11.44 -2.68
N VAL A 63 17.43 -11.84 -3.94
CA VAL A 63 18.74 -11.96 -4.59
C VAL A 63 18.86 -10.85 -5.62
N ASP A 64 19.84 -9.97 -5.43
CA ASP A 64 20.01 -8.75 -6.20
C ASP A 64 21.28 -8.83 -7.06
N SER A 65 21.18 -8.34 -8.29
CA SER A 65 22.30 -8.26 -9.22
C SER A 65 22.12 -7.10 -10.19
N VAL A 66 23.20 -6.66 -10.82
CA VAL A 66 23.17 -5.71 -11.93
C VAL A 66 23.06 -6.48 -13.24
N VAL A 67 22.22 -6.03 -14.17
CA VAL A 67 22.21 -6.52 -15.55
C VAL A 67 23.10 -5.61 -16.38
N THR A 68 24.15 -6.18 -16.97
CA THR A 68 25.05 -5.54 -17.91
C THR A 68 25.40 -6.52 -19.02
N GLU A 69 25.62 -6.01 -20.23
CA GLU A 69 26.08 -6.80 -21.38
C GLU A 69 27.61 -6.94 -21.39
N ASP A 70 28.33 -6.01 -20.76
CA ASP A 70 29.79 -6.03 -20.68
C ASP A 70 30.24 -6.36 -19.24
N PRO A 71 30.96 -7.47 -19.01
CA PRO A 71 31.48 -7.83 -17.68
C PRO A 71 32.43 -6.76 -17.10
N LYS A 72 33.02 -5.91 -17.94
CA LYS A 72 33.85 -4.78 -17.52
C LYS A 72 33.04 -3.61 -16.95
N ASP A 73 31.79 -3.49 -17.38
CA ASP A 73 30.81 -2.50 -16.90
C ASP A 73 29.99 -3.05 -15.71
N MET A 74 30.30 -4.25 -15.20
CA MET A 74 29.90 -4.60 -13.84
C MET A 74 30.54 -3.58 -12.91
N LEU A 75 29.83 -2.49 -12.65
CA LEU A 75 30.14 -1.59 -11.56
C LEU A 75 30.34 -2.49 -10.34
N ASN A 76 31.46 -2.32 -9.62
CA ASN A 76 31.74 -2.98 -8.35
C ASN A 76 30.78 -2.44 -7.26
N LEU A 77 29.47 -2.55 -7.48
CA LEU A 77 28.44 -2.15 -6.55
C LEU A 77 28.34 -3.22 -5.48
N PRO A 78 28.56 -2.88 -4.20
CA PRO A 78 28.36 -3.81 -3.10
C PRO A 78 26.92 -4.33 -3.09
N THR A 79 26.73 -5.61 -2.78
CA THR A 79 25.38 -6.20 -2.70
C THR A 79 24.53 -5.48 -1.64
N GLU A 80 25.15 -4.97 -0.58
CA GLU A 80 24.52 -4.17 0.47
C GLU A 80 23.95 -2.86 -0.07
N PHE A 81 24.58 -2.26 -1.08
CA PHE A 81 24.04 -1.09 -1.77
C PHE A 81 22.79 -1.47 -2.55
N LEU A 82 22.83 -2.59 -3.29
CA LEU A 82 21.67 -3.08 -4.05
C LEU A 82 20.48 -3.41 -3.13
N ASN A 83 20.75 -4.09 -2.01
CA ASN A 83 19.74 -4.49 -1.03
C ASN A 83 19.03 -3.30 -0.37
N ARG A 84 19.69 -2.12 -0.28
CA ARG A 84 19.08 -0.90 0.27
C ARG A 84 18.15 -0.20 -0.73
N MET A 85 18.29 -0.45 -2.02
CA MET A 85 17.42 0.16 -3.02
C MET A 85 16.02 -0.46 -2.97
N THR A 86 15.02 0.33 -2.60
CA THR A 86 13.61 -0.04 -2.71
C THR A 86 12.83 1.11 -3.36
N PRO A 87 13.00 1.33 -4.67
CA PRO A 87 12.25 2.36 -5.39
C PRO A 87 10.73 2.14 -5.32
N ALA A 88 9.97 3.21 -5.58
CA ALA A 88 8.52 3.12 -5.59
C ALA A 88 8.04 2.14 -6.68
N GLY A 89 7.19 1.18 -6.29
CA GLY A 89 6.70 0.14 -7.21
C GLY A 89 7.67 -1.02 -7.45
N PHE A 90 8.84 -1.03 -6.81
CA PHE A 90 9.77 -2.16 -6.82
C PHE A 90 9.64 -3.00 -5.54
N PRO A 91 9.72 -4.34 -5.60
CA PRO A 91 9.63 -5.18 -4.41
C PRO A 91 10.77 -4.87 -3.43
N PRO A 92 10.52 -4.86 -2.10
CA PRO A 92 11.57 -4.65 -1.11
C PRO A 92 12.56 -5.82 -1.11
N HIS A 93 13.82 -5.54 -0.71
CA HIS A 93 14.80 -6.60 -0.49
C HIS A 93 14.30 -7.60 0.56
N GLU A 94 13.84 -7.08 1.70
CA GLU A 94 13.26 -7.87 2.77
C GLU A 94 11.73 -7.78 2.75
N LEU A 95 11.07 -8.87 2.41
CA LEU A 95 9.61 -9.01 2.48
C LEU A 95 9.23 -9.83 3.70
N ARG A 96 8.68 -9.15 4.71
CA ARG A 96 8.22 -9.73 5.98
C ARG A 96 6.72 -10.05 5.87
N ILE A 97 6.31 -11.27 6.21
CA ILE A 97 4.92 -11.73 6.03
C ILE A 97 4.51 -12.59 7.24
N LYS A 98 3.25 -12.49 7.63
CA LYS A 98 2.54 -13.42 8.52
C LYS A 98 1.33 -14.00 7.77
N ILE A 99 0.80 -15.13 8.23
CA ILE A 99 -0.51 -15.59 7.75
C ILE A 99 -1.55 -14.52 8.10
N GLY A 100 -2.42 -14.18 7.14
CA GLY A 100 -3.37 -13.08 7.21
C GLY A 100 -2.81 -11.72 6.77
N SER A 101 -1.51 -11.62 6.44
CA SER A 101 -0.96 -10.35 5.96
C SER A 101 -1.60 -9.89 4.65
N ILE A 102 -1.95 -8.61 4.59
CA ILE A 102 -2.40 -7.98 3.35
C ILE A 102 -1.17 -7.52 2.56
N VAL A 103 -1.09 -7.97 1.31
CA VAL A 103 -0.05 -7.61 0.35
C VAL A 103 -0.66 -7.03 -0.91
N MET A 104 0.10 -6.22 -1.63
CA MET A 104 -0.28 -5.64 -2.92
C MET A 104 0.67 -6.11 -4.00
N LEU A 105 0.11 -6.50 -5.14
CA LEU A 105 0.85 -6.88 -6.33
C LEU A 105 1.44 -5.64 -7.02
N LEU A 106 2.72 -5.70 -7.38
CA LEU A 106 3.47 -4.57 -7.93
C LEU A 106 3.57 -4.57 -9.45
N ARG A 107 3.12 -5.65 -10.12
CA ARG A 107 3.18 -5.80 -11.57
C ARG A 107 2.03 -6.66 -12.07
N ASN A 108 1.79 -6.62 -13.37
CA ASN A 108 0.81 -7.50 -13.99
C ASN A 108 1.41 -8.90 -14.12
N LEU A 109 0.71 -9.91 -13.60
CA LEU A 109 1.03 -11.32 -13.76
C LEU A 109 0.03 -12.00 -14.69
N ASP A 110 -1.26 -11.74 -14.47
CA ASP A 110 -2.35 -12.25 -15.30
C ASP A 110 -3.54 -11.28 -15.25
N LEU A 111 -3.72 -10.53 -16.33
CA LEU A 111 -4.80 -9.55 -16.45
C LEU A 111 -6.18 -10.22 -16.50
N LYS A 112 -6.28 -11.41 -17.12
CA LYS A 112 -7.55 -12.14 -17.26
C LYS A 112 -8.01 -12.65 -15.91
N GLU A 113 -7.07 -13.06 -15.06
CA GLU A 113 -7.37 -13.51 -13.71
C GLU A 113 -7.43 -12.40 -12.65
N GLY A 114 -7.21 -11.14 -13.04
CA GLY A 114 -7.27 -9.99 -12.12
C GLY A 114 -6.01 -9.80 -11.27
N LEU A 115 -4.91 -10.48 -11.62
CA LEU A 115 -3.58 -10.29 -11.02
C LEU A 115 -2.85 -9.13 -11.72
N CYS A 116 -3.36 -7.92 -11.52
CA CYS A 116 -2.77 -6.69 -12.02
C CYS A 116 -2.06 -5.89 -10.91
N ASN A 117 -1.25 -4.91 -11.31
CA ASN A 117 -0.62 -3.98 -10.37
C ASN A 117 -1.70 -3.26 -9.54
N GLY A 118 -1.55 -3.29 -8.22
CA GLY A 118 -2.50 -2.73 -7.26
C GLY A 118 -3.44 -3.75 -6.66
N THR A 119 -3.56 -4.96 -7.22
CA THR A 119 -4.39 -6.02 -6.64
C THR A 119 -3.93 -6.35 -5.22
N ARG A 120 -4.86 -6.25 -4.26
CA ARG A 120 -4.62 -6.64 -2.87
C ARG A 120 -4.98 -8.10 -2.66
N LEU A 121 -4.12 -8.79 -1.92
CA LEU A 121 -4.24 -10.19 -1.58
C LEU A 121 -4.02 -10.37 -0.08
N SER A 122 -4.65 -11.38 0.52
CA SER A 122 -4.37 -11.86 1.87
C SER A 122 -3.56 -13.15 1.80
N VAL A 123 -2.45 -13.23 2.52
CA VAL A 123 -1.59 -14.42 2.54
C VAL A 123 -2.23 -15.50 3.41
N VAL A 124 -2.48 -16.67 2.85
CA VAL A 124 -3.07 -17.81 3.58
C VAL A 124 -2.11 -18.99 3.72
N GLN A 125 -1.04 -19.03 2.91
CA GLN A 125 -0.02 -20.07 2.99
C GLN A 125 1.35 -19.52 2.57
N THR A 126 2.38 -19.87 3.34
CA THR A 126 3.77 -19.55 3.03
C THR A 126 4.49 -20.76 2.44
N GLY A 127 5.37 -20.51 1.48
CA GLY A 127 6.21 -21.51 0.84
C GLY A 127 7.47 -20.87 0.30
N ASN A 128 8.53 -21.67 0.08
CA ASN A 128 9.86 -21.13 -0.19
C ASN A 128 9.94 -20.27 -1.46
N ARG A 129 9.17 -20.62 -2.50
CA ARG A 129 9.21 -19.92 -3.81
C ARG A 129 7.83 -19.50 -4.32
N VAL A 130 6.77 -19.88 -3.61
CA VAL A 130 5.37 -19.64 -3.98
C VAL A 130 4.59 -19.34 -2.70
N LEU A 131 3.76 -18.30 -2.75
CA LEU A 131 2.80 -17.97 -1.70
C LEU A 131 1.40 -18.38 -2.15
N GLY A 132 0.62 -18.94 -1.22
CA GLY A 132 -0.82 -19.10 -1.38
C GLY A 132 -1.52 -17.88 -0.82
N CYS A 133 -2.31 -17.23 -1.66
CA CYS A 133 -3.03 -16.01 -1.31
C CYS A 133 -4.50 -16.12 -1.70
N ILE A 134 -5.33 -15.26 -1.13
CA ILE A 134 -6.71 -15.02 -1.57
C ILE A 134 -6.89 -13.56 -1.97
N PHE A 135 -7.77 -13.27 -2.93
CA PHE A 135 -8.12 -11.89 -3.26
C PHE A 135 -8.75 -11.19 -2.05
N ALA A 136 -8.23 -10.02 -1.71
CA ALA A 136 -8.68 -9.26 -0.55
C ALA A 136 -9.89 -8.35 -0.86
N CYS A 137 -10.09 -7.96 -2.13
CA CYS A 137 -11.14 -7.02 -2.52
C CYS A 137 -11.69 -7.30 -3.92
N GLY A 138 -12.75 -6.59 -4.30
CA GLY A 138 -13.37 -6.63 -5.63
C GLY A 138 -14.22 -7.89 -5.88
N SER A 139 -14.67 -8.07 -7.12
CA SER A 139 -15.55 -9.17 -7.53
C SER A 139 -14.96 -10.56 -7.36
N ARG A 140 -13.64 -10.66 -7.15
CA ARG A 140 -12.90 -11.91 -6.98
C ARG A 140 -12.57 -12.21 -5.52
N LYS A 141 -13.02 -11.39 -4.55
CA LYS A 141 -12.71 -11.54 -3.12
C LYS A 141 -12.91 -12.98 -2.66
N GLY A 142 -11.93 -13.53 -1.92
CA GLY A 142 -11.96 -14.90 -1.40
C GLY A 142 -11.46 -15.99 -2.36
N ARG A 143 -11.28 -15.71 -3.66
CA ARG A 143 -10.71 -16.70 -4.59
C ARG A 143 -9.22 -16.93 -4.30
N TYR A 144 -8.80 -18.19 -4.31
CA TYR A 144 -7.41 -18.59 -4.07
C TYR A 144 -6.53 -18.39 -5.30
N VAL A 145 -5.28 -18.02 -5.08
CA VAL A 145 -4.28 -17.81 -6.12
C VAL A 145 -2.86 -18.08 -5.60
N LEU A 146 -1.98 -18.51 -6.49
CA LEU A 146 -0.58 -18.74 -6.20
C LEU A 146 0.27 -17.59 -6.75
N ILE A 147 1.14 -17.03 -5.92
CA ILE A 147 2.06 -15.95 -6.31
C ILE A 147 3.49 -16.48 -6.28
N PRO A 148 4.17 -16.65 -7.42
CA PRO A 148 5.56 -17.12 -7.48
C PRO A 148 6.58 -15.99 -7.28
N GLN A 149 7.80 -16.35 -6.90
CA GLN A 149 8.95 -15.45 -6.95
C GLN A 149 9.42 -15.24 -8.40
N ASN A 150 9.53 -13.97 -8.80
CA ASN A 150 9.91 -13.58 -10.15
C ASN A 150 11.19 -12.75 -10.16
N ASP A 151 11.85 -12.68 -11.32
CA ASP A 151 12.86 -11.66 -11.56
C ASP A 151 12.15 -10.33 -11.84
N ASN A 152 12.50 -9.30 -11.06
CA ASN A 152 12.00 -7.95 -11.19
C ASN A 152 13.14 -7.04 -11.64
N TYR A 153 12.85 -6.11 -12.53
CA TYR A 153 13.84 -5.24 -13.14
C TYR A 153 13.49 -3.78 -12.89
N TYR A 154 14.48 -2.95 -12.57
CA TYR A 154 14.33 -1.51 -12.37
C TYR A 154 15.47 -0.75 -13.05
N ASN A 155 15.13 0.24 -13.87
CA ASN A 155 16.11 1.04 -14.63
C ASN A 155 15.73 2.53 -14.78
N GLN A 156 14.63 3.00 -14.18
CA GLN A 156 14.10 4.35 -14.44
C GLN A 156 14.99 5.46 -13.85
N ASP A 157 15.50 5.27 -12.63
CA ASP A 157 16.28 6.29 -11.90
C ASP A 157 17.70 5.83 -11.58
N LEU A 158 18.21 4.84 -12.32
CA LEU A 158 19.52 4.25 -12.05
C LEU A 158 20.36 4.24 -13.34
N PRO A 159 21.69 4.44 -13.24
CA PRO A 159 22.58 4.32 -14.39
C PRO A 159 22.82 2.86 -14.82
N PHE A 160 22.11 1.91 -14.23
CA PHE A 160 22.18 0.48 -14.50
C PHE A 160 20.81 -0.17 -14.30
N THR A 161 20.64 -1.39 -14.80
CA THR A 161 19.42 -2.17 -14.54
C THR A 161 19.60 -3.05 -13.31
N LEU A 162 18.84 -2.76 -12.24
CA LEU A 162 18.76 -3.61 -11.05
C LEU A 162 17.85 -4.79 -11.33
N LYS A 163 18.37 -6.01 -11.18
CA LYS A 163 17.61 -7.26 -11.17
C LYS A 163 17.45 -7.73 -9.73
N ARG A 164 16.21 -7.98 -9.32
CA ARG A 164 15.84 -8.50 -7.99
C ARG A 164 14.94 -9.73 -8.13
N ARG A 165 15.43 -10.90 -7.72
CA ARG A 165 14.62 -12.11 -7.56
C ARG A 165 13.86 -12.02 -6.24
N GLN A 166 12.55 -11.79 -6.31
CA GLN A 166 11.66 -11.64 -5.16
C GLN A 166 10.20 -11.86 -5.59
N PHE A 167 9.30 -12.09 -4.63
CA PHE A 167 7.87 -11.97 -4.90
C PHE A 167 7.56 -10.55 -5.40
N PRO A 168 6.72 -10.39 -6.44
CA PRO A 168 6.33 -9.07 -6.94
C PRO A 168 5.28 -8.40 -6.03
N LEU A 169 5.54 -8.40 -4.73
CA LEU A 169 4.62 -8.03 -3.67
C LEU A 169 5.26 -7.01 -2.73
N ARG A 170 4.41 -6.24 -2.05
CA ARG A 170 4.74 -5.46 -0.86
C ARG A 170 3.64 -5.61 0.19
N LEU A 171 3.97 -5.46 1.47
CA LEU A 171 2.94 -5.29 2.50
C LEU A 171 2.06 -4.07 2.20
N CYS A 172 0.78 -4.19 2.51
CA CYS A 172 -0.26 -3.24 2.12
C CYS A 172 -1.37 -3.11 3.18
N PHE A 173 -0.99 -2.88 4.44
CA PHE A 173 -1.94 -2.38 5.45
C PHE A 173 -2.14 -0.87 5.34
N ALA A 174 -1.10 -0.18 4.86
CA ALA A 174 -1.17 1.19 4.41
C ALA A 174 -0.92 1.28 2.90
N LEU A 175 -1.58 2.24 2.26
CA LEU A 175 -1.45 2.54 0.84
C LEU A 175 -1.65 4.03 0.59
N THR A 176 -1.25 4.52 -0.58
CA THR A 176 -1.55 5.91 -0.92
C THR A 176 -3.01 6.10 -1.26
N ILE A 177 -3.51 7.32 -1.05
CA ILE A 177 -4.88 7.72 -1.42
C ILE A 177 -5.15 7.42 -2.91
N ASN A 178 -4.17 7.68 -3.79
CA ASN A 178 -4.34 7.40 -5.21
C ASN A 178 -4.49 5.89 -5.49
N LYS A 179 -3.79 5.05 -4.73
CA LYS A 179 -3.89 3.59 -4.87
C LYS A 179 -5.15 3.00 -4.22
N SER A 180 -5.84 3.74 -3.36
CA SER A 180 -7.10 3.30 -2.75
C SER A 180 -8.33 3.65 -3.59
N GLN A 181 -8.17 4.44 -4.65
CA GLN A 181 -9.27 4.80 -5.55
C GLN A 181 -9.95 3.55 -6.12
N GLY A 182 -11.28 3.50 -6.05
CA GLY A 182 -12.09 2.36 -6.47
C GLY A 182 -12.19 1.23 -5.43
N GLN A 183 -11.53 1.36 -4.27
CA GLN A 183 -11.70 0.45 -3.13
C GLN A 183 -12.59 1.05 -2.06
N THR A 184 -13.14 0.20 -1.20
CA THR A 184 -13.99 0.57 -0.07
C THR A 184 -13.59 -0.27 1.14
N PHE A 185 -13.59 0.35 2.31
CA PHE A 185 -13.15 -0.24 3.58
C PHE A 185 -14.18 0.03 4.68
N ASP A 186 -14.28 -0.90 5.63
CA ASP A 186 -15.08 -0.71 6.84
C ASP A 186 -14.39 0.26 7.80
N ARG A 187 -13.05 0.24 7.88
CA ARG A 187 -12.27 1.18 8.71
C ARG A 187 -11.09 1.77 7.95
N VAL A 188 -10.95 3.09 8.02
CA VAL A 188 -9.91 3.86 7.32
C VAL A 188 -9.23 4.83 8.27
N GLY A 189 -7.92 4.69 8.42
CA GLY A 189 -7.06 5.74 8.96
C GLY A 189 -6.58 6.64 7.85
N ILE A 190 -6.60 7.96 8.04
CA ILE A 190 -6.03 8.93 7.10
C ILE A 190 -4.86 9.61 7.82
N CYS A 191 -3.64 9.30 7.37
CA CYS A 191 -2.40 9.84 7.90
C CYS A 191 -2.03 11.11 7.11
N LEU A 192 -2.28 12.29 7.68
CA LEU A 192 -1.96 13.60 7.09
C LEU A 192 -0.66 14.19 7.66
N ASN A 193 0.33 13.34 7.95
CA ASN A 193 1.68 13.79 8.32
C ASN A 193 2.36 14.55 7.17
N ASP A 194 2.05 14.14 5.93
CA ASP A 194 2.36 14.89 4.72
C ASP A 194 1.17 15.75 4.26
N HIS A 195 1.47 16.84 3.57
CA HIS A 195 0.44 17.66 2.95
C HIS A 195 -0.22 16.93 1.77
N ILE A 196 -1.54 16.99 1.73
CA ILE A 196 -2.32 16.73 0.51
C ILE A 196 -1.82 17.67 -0.58
N PHE A 197 -1.61 17.15 -1.79
CA PHE A 197 -0.94 17.90 -2.86
C PHE A 197 -1.73 17.95 -4.17
N SER A 198 -2.86 17.24 -4.26
CA SER A 198 -3.68 17.21 -5.48
C SER A 198 -5.15 17.48 -5.20
N HIS A 199 -5.83 18.00 -6.22
CA HIS A 199 -7.26 18.21 -6.22
C HIS A 199 -8.04 16.94 -5.87
N GLY A 200 -9.07 17.08 -5.03
CA GLY A 200 -9.98 15.98 -4.69
C GLY A 200 -9.35 14.84 -3.89
N GLN A 201 -8.07 14.88 -3.54
CA GLN A 201 -7.39 13.80 -2.83
C GLN A 201 -8.02 13.54 -1.45
N LEU A 202 -8.35 14.61 -0.71
CA LEU A 202 -9.03 14.48 0.58
C LEU A 202 -10.41 13.82 0.42
N TYR A 203 -11.14 14.21 -0.62
CA TYR A 203 -12.44 13.62 -0.95
C TYR A 203 -12.31 12.13 -1.31
N VAL A 204 -11.31 11.76 -2.11
CA VAL A 204 -11.03 10.35 -2.42
C VAL A 204 -10.76 9.59 -1.12
N ALA A 205 -9.94 10.12 -0.22
CA ALA A 205 -9.61 9.46 1.05
C ALA A 205 -10.84 9.23 1.93
N LEU A 206 -11.66 10.27 2.15
CA LEU A 206 -12.85 10.19 2.99
C LEU A 206 -13.91 9.26 2.39
N SER A 207 -14.08 9.27 1.07
CA SER A 207 -15.04 8.40 0.37
C SER A 207 -14.64 6.91 0.32
N ARG A 208 -13.48 6.53 0.86
CA ARG A 208 -13.09 5.10 0.95
C ARG A 208 -13.77 4.38 2.11
N ALA A 209 -14.23 5.09 3.13
CA ALA A 209 -14.89 4.47 4.28
C ALA A 209 -16.41 4.30 4.04
N ARG A 210 -17.00 3.22 4.54
CA ARG A 210 -18.45 2.96 4.44
C ARG A 210 -19.28 3.78 5.42
N SER A 211 -18.69 4.18 6.54
CA SER A 211 -19.36 4.95 7.59
C SER A 211 -18.42 5.99 8.16
N LYS A 212 -19.01 7.02 8.78
CA LYS A 212 -18.26 8.10 9.43
C LYS A 212 -17.47 7.58 10.63
N GLU A 213 -18.03 6.64 11.37
CA GLU A 213 -17.44 6.01 12.56
C GLU A 213 -16.22 5.15 12.21
N GLY A 214 -16.16 4.66 10.97
CA GLY A 214 -15.02 3.93 10.43
C GLY A 214 -13.80 4.81 10.11
N VAL A 215 -13.91 6.14 10.18
CA VAL A 215 -12.84 7.07 9.79
C VAL A 215 -12.11 7.62 11.00
N LYS A 216 -10.77 7.58 10.98
CA LYS A 216 -9.90 8.36 11.88
C LYS A 216 -8.83 9.10 11.10
N ILE A 217 -8.51 10.32 11.53
CA ILE A 217 -7.59 11.22 10.84
C ILE A 217 -6.49 11.63 11.82
N GLU A 218 -5.24 11.37 11.45
CA GLU A 218 -4.04 11.84 12.16
C GLU A 218 -3.48 13.06 11.42
N SER A 219 -3.29 14.18 12.11
CA SER A 219 -2.68 15.39 11.57
C SER A 219 -1.93 16.13 12.66
N LYS A 220 -0.65 16.46 12.41
CA LYS A 220 0.18 17.23 13.36
C LYS A 220 -0.34 18.63 13.63
N SER A 221 -1.01 19.25 12.65
CA SER A 221 -1.57 20.59 12.78
C SER A 221 -3.01 20.59 13.31
N GLY A 222 -3.66 19.42 13.39
CA GLY A 222 -5.11 19.33 13.63
C GLY A 222 -5.95 19.88 12.47
N LEU A 223 -5.32 20.26 11.35
CA LEU A 223 -5.96 20.83 10.18
C LEU A 223 -5.97 19.83 9.03
N MET A 224 -7.01 19.93 8.21
CA MET A 224 -7.07 19.36 6.86
C MET A 224 -7.03 20.50 5.85
N HIS A 225 -6.12 20.37 4.89
CA HIS A 225 -6.05 21.25 3.74
C HIS A 225 -6.67 20.52 2.56
N ASN A 226 -7.83 20.99 2.12
CA ASN A 226 -8.42 20.56 0.87
C ASN A 226 -7.83 21.44 -0.25
N ILE A 227 -7.32 20.80 -1.31
CA ILE A 227 -6.89 21.51 -2.51
C ILE A 227 -8.05 21.46 -3.49
N VAL A 228 -8.56 22.63 -3.85
CA VAL A 228 -9.62 22.82 -4.84
C VAL A 228 -9.06 23.65 -5.99
N TYR A 229 -9.24 23.21 -7.23
CA TYR A 229 -8.89 23.97 -8.43
C TYR A 229 -10.13 24.78 -8.81
N PRO A 230 -10.10 26.12 -8.68
CA PRO A 230 -11.29 26.95 -8.92
C PRO A 230 -11.90 26.77 -10.31
N GLU A 231 -11.08 26.43 -11.30
CA GLU A 231 -11.47 26.20 -12.70
C GLU A 231 -12.47 25.04 -12.83
N VAL A 232 -12.46 24.07 -11.92
CA VAL A 232 -13.40 22.94 -11.89
C VAL A 232 -14.77 23.38 -11.37
N LEU A 233 -14.83 24.42 -10.55
CA LEU A 233 -16.09 24.95 -10.00
C LEU A 233 -16.77 25.95 -10.95
N GLN A 234 -16.02 26.58 -11.84
CA GLN A 234 -16.57 27.56 -12.79
C GLN A 234 -17.32 26.93 -13.96
N ASN A 235 -16.98 25.68 -14.34
CA ASN A 235 -17.65 24.97 -15.44
C ASN A 235 -18.96 24.27 -15.03
N SER A 236 -19.32 24.21 -13.75
CA SER A 236 -20.57 23.58 -13.30
C SER A 236 -21.75 24.53 -13.22
N ASP A 237 -21.52 25.84 -13.34
CA ASP A 237 -22.57 26.86 -13.22
C ASP A 237 -23.18 27.27 -14.58
N GLU A 238 -22.68 26.73 -15.70
CA GLU A 238 -23.15 27.05 -17.06
C GLU A 238 -24.08 25.97 -17.68
N GLU A 239 -24.31 24.83 -17.02
CA GLU A 239 -25.14 23.73 -17.57
C GLU A 239 -26.60 23.68 -17.05
N ASP A 240 -27.01 24.55 -16.12
CA ASP A 240 -28.37 24.58 -15.54
C ASP A 240 -29.29 25.68 -16.11
N GLU A 241 -28.90 26.36 -17.19
CA GLU A 241 -29.76 27.32 -17.92
C GLU A 241 -29.99 26.89 -19.39
N THR A 242 -30.74 25.79 -19.61
CA THR A 242 -31.51 25.60 -20.87
C THR A 242 -32.82 24.88 -20.64
#